data_AF-A0A9P3ETZ9-F1
#
_entry.id   AF-A0A9P3ETZ9-F1
#
_cell.length_a   1.000
_cell.length_b   1.000
_cell.length_c   1.000
_cell.angle_alpha   90.00
_cell.angle_beta   90.00
_cell.angle_gamma   90.00
#
_symmetry.space_group_name_H-M   'P 1'
#
loop_
_entity.id
_entity.type
_entity.pdbx_description
1 polymer ?
#
loop_
_entity_poly.entity_id
_entity_poly.type
_entity_poly.pdbx_seq_one_letter_code
_entity_poly.pdbx_strand_id
1 'polypeptide(L)'
;MGRLIEPFQRGETPTFTAHVQAGLRVLADHPYGLLVFSGIDPDRVIAETNATDSYQNVLFSLLRFRSYVGTYPRKITVVTHEFKRQRFTECHFPALGLRTSFSESGGQDSCSGTVVGINPPEEVTPLASLISGEEKSGIGLWRRDPYGVGEELAAKRVKRGWKPSMEDELFVDTELEEVVEELISWHGGMSGNELFPKLDQLPWY
;
A
#
# COMPACT_ATOMS: atom_id res chain seq x y z
N MET A 1 -3.40 -28.60 8.62
CA MET A 1 -2.49 -29.21 7.63
C MET A 1 -1.64 -28.09 7.02
N GLY A 2 -0.42 -27.85 7.53
CA GLY A 2 0.41 -26.74 7.05
C GLY A 2 1.03 -27.09 5.69
N ARG A 3 0.79 -26.26 4.66
CA ARG A 3 1.49 -26.42 3.36
C ARG A 3 2.95 -26.00 3.55
N LEU A 4 3.87 -26.92 3.31
CA LEU A 4 5.31 -26.67 3.25
C LEU A 4 5.60 -25.76 2.04
N ILE A 5 6.32 -24.68 2.29
CA ILE A 5 7.12 -24.03 1.24
C ILE A 5 8.28 -25.00 0.96
N GLU A 6 8.42 -25.42 -0.30
CA GLU A 6 9.51 -26.31 -0.70
C GLU A 6 10.85 -25.64 -0.35
N PRO A 7 11.87 -26.38 0.13
CA PRO A 7 13.11 -25.80 0.62
C PRO A 7 13.80 -24.84 -0.37
N PHE A 8 13.65 -25.08 -1.69
CA PHE A 8 14.18 -24.22 -2.74
C PHE A 8 13.46 -22.88 -2.88
N GLN A 9 12.20 -22.78 -2.45
CA GLN A 9 11.39 -21.55 -2.50
C GLN A 9 11.68 -20.61 -1.31
N ARG A 10 12.47 -21.04 -0.32
CA ARG A 10 12.87 -20.20 0.82
C ARG A 10 13.93 -19.19 0.38
N GLY A 11 13.61 -17.90 0.50
CA GLY A 11 14.53 -16.81 0.16
C GLY A 11 14.45 -16.32 -1.29
N GLU A 12 13.59 -16.92 -2.13
CA GLU A 12 13.42 -16.53 -3.54
C GLU A 12 12.48 -15.34 -3.76
N THR A 13 11.91 -14.74 -2.71
CA THR A 13 11.00 -13.59 -2.84
C THR A 13 11.56 -12.45 -3.70
N PRO A 14 12.86 -12.08 -3.62
CA PRO A 14 13.44 -11.10 -4.54
C PRO A 14 13.44 -11.57 -5.99
N THR A 15 13.73 -12.85 -6.24
CA THR A 15 13.74 -13.46 -7.57
C THR A 15 12.34 -13.49 -8.18
N PHE A 16 11.31 -13.89 -7.41
CA PHE A 16 9.91 -13.84 -7.86
C PHE A 16 9.46 -12.41 -8.17
N THR A 17 9.85 -11.43 -7.35
CA THR A 17 9.51 -10.02 -7.59
C THR A 17 10.15 -9.52 -8.89
N ALA A 18 11.44 -9.79 -9.10
CA ALA A 18 12.14 -9.45 -10.33
C ALA A 18 11.52 -10.13 -11.56
N HIS A 19 11.11 -11.40 -11.43
CA HIS A 19 10.42 -12.15 -12.48
C HIS A 19 9.07 -11.51 -12.83
N VAL A 20 8.27 -11.13 -11.81
CA VAL A 20 7.00 -10.43 -11.99
C VAL A 20 7.19 -9.10 -12.72
N GLN A 21 8.18 -8.30 -12.33
CA GLN A 21 8.41 -7.01 -12.96
C GLN A 21 8.93 -7.13 -14.39
N ALA A 22 9.82 -8.08 -14.66
CA ALA A 22 10.26 -8.38 -16.02
C ALA A 22 9.08 -8.79 -16.89
N GLY A 23 8.21 -9.68 -16.40
CA GLY A 23 7.02 -10.12 -17.10
C GLY A 23 6.01 -8.98 -17.37
N LEU A 24 5.77 -8.12 -16.38
CA LEU A 24 4.90 -6.95 -16.54
C LEU A 24 5.45 -5.93 -17.55
N ARG A 25 6.78 -5.71 -17.60
CA ARG A 25 7.40 -4.83 -18.60
C ARG A 25 7.21 -5.37 -20.01
N VAL A 26 7.51 -6.65 -20.23
CA VAL A 26 7.33 -7.31 -21.53
C VAL A 26 5.86 -7.28 -21.96
N LEU A 27 4.93 -7.47 -21.02
CA LEU A 27 3.49 -7.38 -21.28
C LEU A 27 3.07 -5.96 -21.70
N ALA A 28 3.54 -4.93 -21.00
CA ALA A 28 3.18 -3.54 -21.28
C ALA A 28 3.63 -3.08 -22.67
N ASP A 29 4.73 -3.63 -23.19
CA ASP A 29 5.28 -3.30 -24.51
C ASP A 29 4.61 -4.04 -25.67
N HIS A 30 3.69 -4.97 -25.40
CA HIS A 30 3.03 -5.76 -26.42
C HIS A 30 1.50 -5.79 -26.24
N PRO A 31 0.71 -5.18 -27.14
CA PRO A 31 -0.76 -5.07 -26.99
C PRO A 31 -1.51 -6.42 -27.01
N TYR A 32 -0.80 -7.51 -27.36
CA TYR A 32 -1.29 -8.88 -27.33
C TYR A 32 -0.40 -9.82 -26.49
N GLY A 33 0.38 -9.27 -25.54
CA GLY A 33 1.19 -10.08 -24.64
C GLY A 33 0.32 -10.88 -23.66
N LEU A 34 0.84 -12.03 -23.22
CA LEU A 34 0.25 -12.83 -22.15
C LEU A 34 1.32 -13.04 -21.07
N LEU A 35 1.05 -12.59 -19.85
CA LEU A 35 1.89 -12.87 -18.70
C LEU A 35 1.38 -14.11 -17.99
N VAL A 36 2.23 -15.13 -17.87
CA VAL A 36 1.91 -16.39 -17.20
C VAL A 36 2.74 -16.48 -15.92
N PHE A 37 2.05 -16.62 -14.78
CA PHE A 37 2.69 -16.95 -13.51
C PHE A 37 2.46 -18.43 -13.18
N SER A 38 3.52 -19.20 -13.03
CA SER A 38 3.44 -20.61 -12.61
C SER A 38 3.66 -20.75 -11.10
N GLY A 39 2.83 -21.54 -10.43
CA GLY A 39 3.01 -21.86 -9.01
C GLY A 39 2.47 -20.83 -8.03
N ILE A 40 1.68 -19.86 -8.49
CA ILE A 40 0.89 -18.99 -7.62
C ILE A 40 -0.37 -19.75 -7.22
N ASP A 41 -0.59 -19.90 -5.92
CA ASP A 41 -1.84 -20.41 -5.35
C ASP A 41 -2.91 -19.31 -5.48
N PRO A 42 -3.91 -19.46 -6.38
CA PRO A 42 -4.88 -18.39 -6.64
C PRO A 42 -5.71 -18.06 -5.38
N ASP A 43 -5.90 -19.04 -4.48
CA ASP A 43 -6.61 -18.84 -3.21
C ASP A 43 -5.87 -17.88 -2.26
N ARG A 44 -4.59 -17.59 -2.54
CA ARG A 44 -3.73 -16.65 -1.79
C ARG A 44 -3.56 -15.31 -2.50
N VAL A 45 -4.22 -15.11 -3.63
CA VAL A 45 -4.20 -13.85 -4.38
C VAL A 45 -5.54 -13.17 -4.21
N ILE A 46 -5.54 -12.05 -3.50
CA ILE A 46 -6.75 -11.27 -3.25
C ILE A 46 -6.56 -9.93 -3.94
N ALA A 47 -7.53 -9.53 -4.75
CA ALA A 47 -7.55 -8.20 -5.35
C ALA A 47 -8.25 -7.21 -4.41
N GLU A 48 -7.62 -6.05 -4.24
CA GLU A 48 -8.25 -4.81 -3.75
C GLU A 48 -8.32 -3.87 -4.96
N THR A 49 -9.51 -3.37 -5.29
CA THR A 49 -9.77 -2.64 -6.55
C THR A 49 -10.41 -1.28 -6.34
N ASN A 50 -10.61 -0.86 -5.09
CA ASN A 50 -11.33 0.37 -4.75
C ASN A 50 -10.38 1.54 -4.44
N ALA A 51 -9.12 1.26 -4.10
CA ALA A 51 -8.16 2.30 -3.81
C ALA A 51 -7.93 3.22 -5.02
N THR A 52 -8.09 4.52 -4.79
CA THR A 52 -7.89 5.58 -5.78
C THR A 52 -6.56 6.29 -5.62
N ASP A 53 -5.79 5.99 -4.57
CA ASP A 53 -4.45 6.54 -4.36
C ASP A 53 -3.54 5.57 -3.56
N SER A 54 -2.30 5.99 -3.31
CA SER A 54 -1.32 5.15 -2.64
C SER A 54 -1.49 5.01 -1.12
N TYR A 55 -2.20 5.91 -0.46
CA TYR A 55 -2.56 5.72 0.95
C TYR A 55 -3.65 4.64 1.05
N GLN A 56 -4.72 4.79 0.26
CA GLN A 56 -5.81 3.82 0.17
C GLN A 56 -5.30 2.44 -0.26
N ASN A 57 -4.33 2.36 -1.17
CA ASN A 57 -3.73 1.08 -1.56
C ASN A 57 -3.20 0.28 -0.35
N VAL A 58 -2.62 0.95 0.65
CA VAL A 58 -2.10 0.26 1.85
C VAL A 58 -3.23 -0.04 2.82
N LEU A 59 -4.05 0.95 3.16
CA LEU A 59 -5.15 0.81 4.11
C LEU A 59 -6.17 -0.24 3.62
N PHE A 60 -6.65 -0.13 2.40
CA PHE A 60 -7.66 -1.05 1.89
C PHE A 60 -7.10 -2.46 1.72
N SER A 61 -5.82 -2.61 1.38
CA SER A 61 -5.17 -3.94 1.36
C SER A 61 -5.09 -4.56 2.76
N LEU A 62 -4.82 -3.77 3.81
CA LEU A 62 -4.85 -4.24 5.20
C LEU A 62 -6.25 -4.77 5.57
N LEU A 63 -7.28 -3.97 5.30
CA LEU A 63 -8.67 -4.31 5.61
C LEU A 63 -9.14 -5.51 4.79
N ARG A 64 -8.79 -5.56 3.50
CA ARG A 64 -9.12 -6.67 2.61
C ARG A 64 -8.45 -7.96 3.07
N PHE A 65 -7.20 -7.89 3.52
CA PHE A 65 -6.51 -9.03 4.11
C PHE A 65 -7.23 -9.53 5.37
N ARG A 66 -7.56 -8.64 6.32
CA ARG A 66 -8.32 -9.02 7.53
C ARG A 66 -9.67 -9.64 7.20
N SER A 67 -10.39 -9.09 6.23
CA SER A 67 -11.70 -9.60 5.81
C SER A 67 -11.61 -11.04 5.29
N TYR A 68 -10.56 -11.35 4.52
CA TYR A 68 -10.38 -12.67 3.92
C TYR A 68 -9.71 -13.69 4.85
N VAL A 69 -8.72 -13.25 5.65
CA VAL A 69 -7.87 -14.13 6.48
C VAL A 69 -8.37 -14.22 7.93
N GLY A 70 -9.13 -13.24 8.39
CA GLY A 70 -9.66 -13.15 9.76
C GLY A 70 -8.74 -12.45 10.76
N THR A 71 -7.50 -12.10 10.38
CA THR A 71 -6.55 -11.35 11.21
C THR A 71 -5.79 -10.34 10.37
N TYR A 72 -5.24 -9.28 10.98
CA TYR A 72 -4.33 -8.36 10.31
C TYR A 72 -2.98 -9.01 10.00
N PRO A 73 -2.28 -8.57 8.93
CA PRO A 73 -0.95 -9.09 8.63
C PRO A 73 0.09 -8.54 9.61
N ARG A 74 1.13 -9.32 9.90
CA ARG A 74 2.32 -8.86 10.68
C ARG A 74 3.41 -8.23 9.82
N LYS A 75 3.29 -8.33 8.49
CA LYS A 75 4.24 -7.76 7.54
C LYS A 75 3.54 -7.40 6.23
N ILE A 76 3.82 -6.21 5.73
CA ILE A 76 3.41 -5.72 4.42
C ILE A 76 4.66 -5.46 3.59
N THR A 77 4.66 -5.94 2.36
CA THR A 77 5.66 -5.58 1.36
C THR A 77 4.97 -4.89 0.19
N VAL A 78 5.20 -3.59 0.04
CA VAL A 78 4.69 -2.81 -1.08
C VAL A 78 5.67 -2.92 -2.24
N VAL A 79 5.24 -3.54 -3.33
CA VAL A 79 5.99 -3.56 -4.60
C VAL A 79 5.49 -2.39 -5.45
N THR A 80 6.35 -1.41 -5.72
CA THR A 80 5.96 -0.19 -6.44
C THR A 80 7.15 0.43 -7.18
N HIS A 81 7.01 1.65 -7.67
CA HIS A 81 8.11 2.38 -8.28
C HIS A 81 9.08 2.93 -7.23
N GLU A 82 10.39 2.83 -7.48
CA GLU A 82 11.43 3.27 -6.51
C GLU A 82 11.32 4.76 -6.18
N PHE A 83 11.00 5.61 -7.16
CA PHE A 83 10.79 7.03 -6.89
C PHE A 83 9.64 7.30 -5.89
N LYS A 84 8.71 6.35 -5.67
CA LYS A 84 7.63 6.48 -4.68
C LYS A 84 8.03 6.02 -3.28
N ARG A 85 9.21 5.41 -3.10
CA ARG A 85 9.62 4.78 -1.82
C ARG A 85 9.41 5.71 -0.63
N GLN A 86 9.96 6.92 -0.72
CA GLN A 86 9.88 7.90 0.38
C GLN A 86 8.44 8.24 0.75
N ARG A 87 7.53 8.33 -0.23
CA ARG A 87 6.12 8.59 0.04
C ARG A 87 5.49 7.50 0.91
N PHE A 88 5.82 6.23 0.65
CA PHE A 88 5.35 5.13 1.49
C PHE A 88 6.02 5.13 2.86
N THR A 89 7.35 5.24 2.91
CA THR A 89 8.10 5.07 4.16
C THR A 89 8.01 6.27 5.11
N GLU A 90 7.86 7.48 4.57
CA GLU A 90 7.86 8.73 5.35
C GLU A 90 6.45 9.31 5.54
N CYS A 91 5.46 8.95 4.71
CA CYS A 91 4.10 9.46 4.83
C CYS A 91 3.10 8.36 5.15
N HIS A 92 2.92 7.38 4.26
CA HIS A 92 1.82 6.40 4.41
C HIS A 92 2.02 5.45 5.58
N PHE A 93 3.22 4.90 5.76
CA PHE A 93 3.48 3.96 6.85
C PHE A 93 3.34 4.63 8.22
N PRO A 94 3.93 5.82 8.48
CA PRO A 94 3.66 6.55 9.72
C PRO A 94 2.18 6.89 9.93
N ALA A 95 1.47 7.36 8.89
CA ALA A 95 0.05 7.70 8.98
C ALA A 95 -0.86 6.51 9.30
N LEU A 96 -0.37 5.28 9.08
CA LEU A 96 -1.04 4.02 9.35
C LEU A 96 -0.45 3.28 10.55
N GLY A 97 0.54 3.83 11.26
CA GLY A 97 1.19 3.15 12.39
C GLY A 97 2.06 1.95 11.99
N LEU A 98 2.44 1.82 10.71
CA LEU A 98 3.29 0.74 10.23
C LEU A 98 4.76 1.06 10.50
N ARG A 99 5.47 0.12 11.14
CA ARG A 99 6.88 0.31 11.49
C ARG A 99 7.79 0.01 10.30
N THR A 100 8.70 0.94 10.00
CA THR A 100 9.81 0.71 9.08
C THR A 100 11.02 0.33 9.92
N SER A 101 11.55 -0.89 9.72
CA SER A 101 12.60 -1.56 10.53
C SER A 101 12.14 -2.21 11.85
N PHE A 102 12.75 -3.37 12.16
CA PHE A 102 12.63 -4.08 13.43
C PHE A 102 13.29 -3.24 14.53
N SER A 103 12.58 -2.25 15.07
CA SER A 103 12.97 -1.74 16.38
C SER A 103 12.72 -2.85 17.39
N GLU A 104 13.78 -3.33 18.05
CA GLU A 104 13.76 -4.43 19.04
C GLU A 104 12.85 -4.17 20.26
N SER A 105 12.17 -3.03 20.29
CA SER A 105 11.27 -2.60 21.37
C SER A 105 9.78 -2.75 21.05
N GLY A 106 9.41 -3.32 19.90
CA GLY A 106 8.02 -3.56 19.51
C GLY A 106 7.46 -4.88 20.08
N GLY A 107 6.25 -4.85 20.65
CA GLY A 107 5.53 -6.05 21.04
C GLY A 107 5.31 -7.02 19.87
N GLN A 108 5.05 -8.29 20.20
CA GLN A 108 5.01 -9.43 19.28
C GLN A 108 3.94 -9.35 18.16
N ASP A 109 3.10 -8.31 18.17
CA ASP A 109 1.93 -8.14 17.29
C ASP A 109 2.01 -6.92 16.34
N SER A 110 3.08 -6.13 16.37
CA SER A 110 3.22 -4.97 15.46
C SER A 110 3.44 -5.38 13.99
N CYS A 111 2.81 -4.66 13.07
CA CYS A 111 2.97 -4.87 11.63
C CYS A 111 4.13 -4.06 11.04
N SER A 112 5.04 -4.75 10.36
CA SER A 112 6.17 -4.14 9.68
C SER A 112 5.86 -3.78 8.22
N GLY A 113 6.22 -2.57 7.79
CA GLY A 113 6.11 -2.11 6.41
C GLY A 113 7.46 -2.13 5.68
N THR A 114 7.51 -2.68 4.47
CA THR A 114 8.70 -2.65 3.60
C THR A 114 8.30 -2.27 2.18
N VAL A 115 9.19 -1.56 1.48
CA VAL A 115 9.01 -1.23 0.05
C VAL A 115 10.06 -1.97 -0.78
N VAL A 116 9.61 -2.63 -1.85
CA VAL A 116 10.45 -3.06 -2.97
C VAL A 116 10.14 -2.14 -4.13
N GLY A 117 11.00 -1.15 -4.33
CA GLY A 117 10.83 -0.13 -5.36
C GLY A 117 11.62 -0.46 -6.61
N ILE A 118 10.96 -0.37 -7.77
CA ILE A 118 11.53 -0.66 -9.10
C ILE A 118 11.07 0.38 -10.12
N ASN A 119 12.02 1.13 -10.66
CA ASN A 119 11.73 2.12 -11.69
C ASN A 119 11.60 1.48 -13.08
N PRO A 120 10.92 2.14 -14.03
CA PRO A 120 11.07 1.80 -15.44
C PRO A 120 12.54 1.99 -15.88
N PRO A 121 12.96 1.36 -16.98
CA PRO A 121 14.25 1.65 -17.61
C PRO A 121 14.38 3.15 -17.95
N GLU A 122 15.60 3.68 -17.90
CA GLU A 122 15.86 5.11 -18.10
C GLU A 122 15.52 5.56 -19.53
N GLU A 123 15.63 4.64 -20.48
CA GLU A 123 15.26 4.83 -21.89
C GLU A 123 13.76 5.03 -22.08
N VAL A 124 12.93 4.48 -21.18
CA VAL A 124 11.46 4.59 -21.22
C VAL A 124 11.01 5.86 -20.50
N THR A 125 11.58 6.14 -19.32
CA THR A 125 11.28 7.37 -18.59
C THR A 125 12.51 7.84 -17.81
N PRO A 126 13.04 9.04 -18.11
CA PRO A 126 14.20 9.56 -17.40
C PRO A 126 13.97 9.67 -15.90
N LEU A 127 14.95 9.23 -15.11
CA LEU A 127 14.86 9.26 -13.64
C LEU A 127 14.59 10.66 -13.10
N ALA A 128 15.21 11.69 -13.69
CA ALA A 128 15.01 13.08 -13.30
C ALA A 128 13.55 13.54 -13.46
N SER A 129 12.86 13.09 -14.51
CA SER A 129 11.45 13.39 -14.74
C SER A 129 10.56 12.71 -13.70
N LEU A 130 10.87 11.45 -13.35
CA LEU A 130 10.14 10.71 -12.32
C LEU A 130 10.27 11.37 -10.94
N ILE A 131 11.49 11.74 -10.55
CA ILE A 131 11.77 12.43 -9.28
C ILE A 131 11.05 13.78 -9.25
N SER A 132 11.20 14.61 -10.29
CA SER A 132 10.56 15.93 -10.32
C SER A 132 9.03 15.83 -10.28
N GLY A 133 8.45 14.84 -10.95
CA GLY A 133 7.01 14.56 -10.89
C GLY A 133 6.54 14.15 -9.49
N GLU A 134 7.30 13.28 -8.82
CA GLU A 134 6.99 12.83 -7.47
C GLU A 134 7.14 13.97 -6.44
N GLU A 135 8.17 14.81 -6.54
CA GLU A 135 8.36 15.95 -5.64
C GLU A 135 7.20 16.95 -5.74
N LYS A 136 6.74 17.25 -6.96
CA LYS A 136 5.69 18.25 -7.21
C LYS A 136 4.29 17.73 -6.91
N SER A 137 4.00 16.47 -7.24
CA SER A 137 2.63 15.95 -7.26
C SER A 137 2.43 14.65 -6.47
N GLY A 138 3.49 14.14 -5.86
CA GLY A 138 3.53 12.99 -4.97
C GLY A 138 3.93 13.43 -3.56
N ILE A 139 5.10 13.03 -3.09
CA ILE A 139 5.55 13.21 -1.69
C ILE A 139 5.38 14.64 -1.14
N GLY A 140 5.59 15.69 -1.94
CA GLY A 140 5.44 17.07 -1.48
C GLY A 140 4.03 17.43 -1.00
N LEU A 141 3.00 16.80 -1.60
CA LEU A 141 1.61 16.92 -1.17
C LEU A 141 1.34 16.03 0.04
N TRP A 142 1.77 14.76 0.00
CA TRP A 142 1.50 13.79 1.05
C TRP A 142 2.16 14.11 2.39
N ARG A 143 3.26 14.86 2.41
CA ARG A 143 3.85 15.39 3.66
C ARG A 143 2.96 16.42 4.35
N ARG A 144 2.09 17.10 3.61
CA ARG A 144 1.18 18.13 4.12
C ARG A 144 -0.25 17.64 4.26
N ASP A 145 -0.55 16.51 3.64
CA ASP A 145 -1.87 15.86 3.63
C ASP A 145 -1.67 14.34 3.72
N PRO A 146 -1.32 13.82 4.91
CA PRO A 146 -0.99 12.41 5.10
C PRO A 146 -2.16 11.45 4.87
N TYR A 147 -3.39 11.96 4.90
CA TYR A 147 -4.64 11.20 4.75
C TYR A 147 -5.33 11.41 3.39
N GLY A 148 -4.81 12.32 2.55
CA GLY A 148 -5.30 12.56 1.19
C GLY A 148 -6.65 13.26 1.13
N VAL A 149 -6.98 14.05 2.15
CA VAL A 149 -8.28 14.71 2.35
C VAL A 149 -8.24 16.20 2.00
N GLY A 150 -7.04 16.76 1.81
CA GLY A 150 -6.83 18.11 1.32
C GLY A 150 -7.26 18.28 -0.14
N GLU A 151 -7.56 19.52 -0.52
CA GLU A 151 -8.19 19.89 -1.80
C GLU A 151 -7.55 19.20 -3.03
N GLU A 152 -6.22 19.23 -3.14
CA GLU A 152 -5.51 18.68 -4.30
C GLU A 152 -5.60 17.15 -4.40
N LEU A 153 -5.44 16.43 -3.28
CA LEU A 153 -5.47 14.97 -3.26
C LEU A 153 -6.92 14.46 -3.33
N ALA A 154 -7.85 15.10 -2.63
CA ALA A 154 -9.27 14.81 -2.74
C ALA A 154 -9.78 15.01 -4.17
N ALA A 155 -9.39 16.10 -4.85
CA ALA A 155 -9.74 16.30 -6.26
C ALA A 155 -9.19 15.20 -7.18
N LYS A 156 -7.99 14.66 -6.89
CA LYS A 156 -7.44 13.50 -7.62
C LYS A 156 -8.24 12.23 -7.35
N ARG A 157 -8.70 11.99 -6.11
CA ARG A 157 -9.59 10.86 -5.77
C ARG A 157 -10.89 10.93 -6.58
N VAL A 158 -11.56 12.09 -6.59
CA VAL A 158 -12.81 12.30 -7.33
C VAL A 158 -12.63 12.04 -8.83
N LYS A 159 -11.55 12.53 -9.43
CA LYS A 159 -11.22 12.26 -10.85
C LYS A 159 -11.01 10.77 -11.16
N ARG A 160 -10.72 9.95 -10.15
CA ARG A 160 -10.53 8.50 -10.24
C ARG A 160 -11.77 7.71 -9.81
N GLY A 161 -12.90 8.39 -9.62
CA GLY A 161 -14.19 7.77 -9.32
C GLY A 161 -14.56 7.75 -7.84
N TRP A 162 -13.75 8.33 -6.94
CA TRP A 162 -14.11 8.45 -5.53
C TRP A 162 -15.34 9.33 -5.35
N LYS A 163 -16.27 8.89 -4.51
CA LYS A 163 -17.44 9.67 -4.10
C LYS A 163 -17.39 9.88 -2.59
N PRO A 164 -17.92 11.00 -2.07
CA PRO A 164 -18.12 11.15 -0.63
C PRO A 164 -18.90 9.95 -0.06
N SER A 165 -18.51 9.46 1.11
CA SER A 165 -19.12 8.31 1.80
C SER A 165 -18.93 6.96 1.10
N MET A 166 -18.08 6.88 0.08
CA MET A 166 -17.74 5.60 -0.54
C MET A 166 -17.02 4.68 0.47
N GLU A 167 -16.28 5.25 1.40
CA GLU A 167 -15.69 4.56 2.54
C GLU A 167 -16.73 3.81 3.39
N ASP A 168 -17.89 4.42 3.64
CA ASP A 168 -18.97 3.82 4.42
C ASP A 168 -19.56 2.63 3.66
N GLU A 169 -19.79 2.79 2.35
CA GLU A 169 -20.32 1.72 1.49
C GLU A 169 -19.35 0.53 1.36
N LEU A 170 -18.03 0.80 1.29
CA LEU A 170 -17.01 -0.23 1.10
C LEU A 170 -16.81 -1.11 2.32
N PHE A 171 -17.04 -0.58 3.52
CA PHE A 171 -16.74 -1.26 4.78
C PHE A 171 -17.96 -1.53 5.67
N VAL A 172 -19.18 -1.17 5.24
CA VAL A 172 -20.44 -1.38 6.01
C VAL A 172 -20.64 -2.79 6.56
N ASP A 173 -20.29 -3.82 5.78
CA ASP A 173 -20.45 -5.23 6.17
C ASP A 173 -19.14 -5.82 6.75
N THR A 174 -18.15 -4.98 7.05
CA THR A 174 -16.89 -5.40 7.64
C THR A 174 -16.95 -5.13 9.14
N GLU A 175 -16.91 -6.19 9.95
CA GLU A 175 -16.79 -6.07 11.42
C GLU A 175 -15.39 -5.55 11.80
N LEU A 176 -15.17 -4.25 11.60
CA LEU A 176 -13.94 -3.54 11.95
C LEU A 176 -13.98 -3.10 13.41
N GLU A 177 -12.80 -3.00 14.00
CA GLU A 177 -12.64 -2.40 15.32
C GLU A 177 -12.94 -0.89 15.24
N GLU A 178 -13.60 -0.33 16.26
CA GLU A 178 -14.02 1.08 16.32
C GLU A 178 -12.87 2.05 15.98
N VAL A 179 -11.66 1.79 16.50
CA VAL A 179 -10.46 2.59 16.22
C VAL A 179 -10.04 2.58 14.74
N VAL A 180 -10.35 1.50 14.01
CA VAL A 180 -10.08 1.38 12.58
C VAL A 180 -11.09 2.18 11.77
N GLU A 181 -12.36 2.17 12.17
CA GLU A 181 -13.41 3.02 11.56
C GLU A 181 -13.11 4.50 11.78
N GLU A 182 -12.63 4.87 12.97
CA GLU A 182 -12.15 6.21 13.28
C GLU A 182 -10.96 6.62 12.40
N LEU A 183 -10.01 5.71 12.13
CA LEU A 183 -8.89 5.97 11.22
C LEU A 183 -9.36 6.18 9.77
N ILE A 184 -10.30 5.37 9.28
CA ILE A 184 -10.89 5.52 7.94
C ILE A 184 -11.56 6.90 7.81
N SER A 185 -12.22 7.34 8.88
CA SER A 185 -12.91 8.64 8.97
C SER A 185 -11.99 9.77 9.44
N TRP A 186 -10.67 9.58 9.50
CA TRP A 186 -9.75 10.60 9.98
C TRP A 186 -9.38 11.59 8.86
N HIS A 187 -9.59 12.88 9.15
CA HIS A 187 -9.41 13.96 8.18
C HIS A 187 -8.20 14.87 8.48
N GLY A 188 -7.22 14.38 9.25
CA GLY A 188 -6.00 15.13 9.53
C GLY A 188 -6.11 16.19 10.63
N GLY A 189 -7.12 16.10 11.49
CA GLY A 189 -7.30 17.03 12.62
C GLY A 189 -7.66 18.45 12.20
N MET A 190 -7.36 19.44 13.06
CA MET A 190 -7.72 20.84 12.83
C MET A 190 -6.87 21.50 11.74
N SER A 191 -5.60 21.09 11.62
CA SER A 191 -4.68 21.62 10.61
C SER A 191 -4.65 20.82 9.31
N GLY A 192 -5.43 19.72 9.20
CA GLY A 192 -5.47 18.84 8.02
C GLY A 192 -4.22 17.98 7.81
N ASN A 193 -3.26 18.03 8.74
CA ASN A 193 -1.99 17.29 8.66
C ASN A 193 -1.59 16.59 9.97
N GLU A 194 -2.48 16.57 10.96
CA GLU A 194 -2.25 15.88 12.22
C GLU A 194 -2.33 14.37 12.01
N LEU A 195 -1.38 13.63 12.59
CA LEU A 195 -1.47 12.18 12.66
C LEU A 195 -2.66 11.76 13.51
N PHE A 196 -3.25 10.63 13.16
CA PHE A 196 -4.34 10.03 13.90
C PHE A 196 -3.92 9.81 15.37
N PRO A 197 -4.66 10.35 16.35
CA PRO A 197 -4.20 10.37 17.75
C PRO A 197 -4.21 9.00 18.42
N LYS A 198 -4.91 8.01 17.87
CA LYS A 198 -5.04 6.64 18.41
C LYS A 198 -4.27 5.60 17.60
N LEU A 199 -3.17 6.00 16.94
CA LEU A 199 -2.33 5.05 16.19
C LEU A 199 -1.90 3.86 17.04
N ASP A 200 -1.59 4.08 18.32
CA ASP A 200 -1.15 3.08 19.29
C ASP A 200 -2.21 2.07 19.72
N GLN A 201 -3.47 2.33 19.37
CA GLN A 201 -4.61 1.45 19.64
C GLN A 201 -4.99 0.62 18.40
N LEU A 202 -4.36 0.85 17.25
CA LEU A 202 -4.64 0.06 16.05
C LEU A 202 -4.26 -1.41 16.27
N PRO A 203 -5.05 -2.36 15.75
CA PRO A 203 -4.79 -3.80 15.91
C PRO A 203 -3.43 -4.29 15.37
N TRP A 204 -2.72 -3.45 14.61
CA TRP A 204 -1.46 -3.75 13.93
C TRP A 204 -0.28 -2.85 14.36
N TYR A 205 -0.40 -2.06 15.44
CA TYR A 205 0.62 -1.10 15.86
C TYR A 205 1.87 -1.69 16.55
#